data_AF-A0A7S3GXJ8-F1
#
_entry.id   AF-A0A7S3GXJ8-F1
#
_cell.length_a   1.000
_cell.length_b   1.000
_cell.length_c   1.000
_cell.angle_alpha   90.00
_cell.angle_beta   90.00
_cell.angle_gamma   90.00
#
_symmetry.space_group_name_H-M   'P 1'
#
loop_
_entity.id
_entity.type
_entity.pdbx_description
1 polymer ?
#
loop_
_entity_poly.entity_id
_entity_poly.type
_entity_poly.pdbx_seq_one_letter_code
_entity_poly.pdbx_strand_id
1 'polypeptide(L)'
;CMIATCGRRSGLVASVSRVVCFGEVPAELRTIHDVCMQVDAEINLATVPGKTADELYHLLTKAYADRGFAEQILQHHQGGLIGYKCRHWIAQPGGTQVIKAGRAYAWNPTIAGKTIGSKSEDTIYLNKDGAVEVLSASPDWPMVDVKTADGRTMPRPDILVR
;
A
#
# COMPACT_ATOMS: atom_id res chain seq x y z
N CYS A 1 -2.70 -10.08 14.66
CA CYS A 1 -1.24 -9.84 14.53
C CYS A 1 -0.98 -9.23 13.15
N MET A 2 -0.19 -8.16 13.08
CA MET A 2 0.28 -7.59 11.81
C MET A 2 1.78 -7.82 11.71
N ILE A 3 2.23 -8.34 10.57
CA ILE A 3 3.63 -8.53 10.25
C ILE A 3 3.97 -7.54 9.15
N ALA A 4 4.88 -6.60 9.42
CA ALA A 4 5.42 -5.69 8.42
C ALA A 4 6.94 -5.85 8.42
N THR A 5 7.53 -6.18 7.27
CA THR A 5 8.96 -6.49 7.18
C THR A 5 9.59 -5.96 5.91
N CYS A 6 10.88 -5.71 5.98
CA CYS A 6 11.72 -5.33 4.86
C CYS A 6 12.81 -6.39 4.66
N GLY A 7 12.64 -7.25 3.67
CA GLY A 7 13.66 -8.21 3.26
C GLY A 7 14.73 -7.52 2.42
N ARG A 8 16.01 -7.90 2.60
CA ARG A 8 17.12 -7.38 1.79
C ARG A 8 17.92 -8.51 1.15
N ARG A 9 18.15 -8.42 -0.16
CA ARG A 9 19.03 -9.34 -0.91
C ARG A 9 19.85 -8.57 -1.93
N SER A 10 21.16 -8.84 -1.97
CA SER A 10 22.11 -8.17 -2.89
C SER A 10 22.01 -6.64 -2.85
N GLY A 11 21.71 -6.09 -1.67
CA GLY A 11 21.56 -4.65 -1.46
C GLY A 11 20.15 -4.11 -1.67
N LEU A 12 19.30 -4.75 -2.48
CA LEU A 12 17.92 -4.33 -2.75
C LEU A 12 16.98 -4.70 -1.60
N VAL A 13 16.01 -3.83 -1.33
CA VAL A 13 14.99 -3.99 -0.30
C VAL A 13 13.62 -4.23 -0.94
N ALA A 14 12.88 -5.18 -0.38
CA ALA A 14 11.45 -5.36 -0.63
C ALA A 14 10.69 -5.24 0.70
N SER A 15 9.71 -4.35 0.76
CA SER A 15 8.77 -4.17 1.88
C SER A 15 7.47 -4.93 1.63
N VAL A 16 6.89 -5.49 2.69
CA VAL A 16 5.64 -6.24 2.65
C VAL A 16 4.93 -6.17 4.00
N SER A 17 3.59 -6.14 4.00
CA SER A 17 2.79 -6.37 5.20
C SER A 17 1.76 -7.47 5.02
N ARG A 18 1.49 -8.22 6.11
CA ARG A 18 0.50 -9.30 6.17
C ARG A 18 -0.22 -9.26 7.52
N VAL A 19 -1.50 -9.62 7.53
CA VAL A 19 -2.32 -9.65 8.75
C VAL A 19 -2.79 -11.06 9.02
N VAL A 20 -2.55 -11.55 10.24
CA VAL A 20 -3.01 -12.85 10.73
C VAL A 20 -3.97 -12.63 11.90
N CYS A 21 -5.12 -13.27 11.88
CA CYS A 21 -6.07 -13.30 12.99
C CYS A 21 -6.24 -14.74 13.47
N PHE A 22 -6.17 -14.96 14.78
CA PHE A 22 -6.46 -16.25 15.39
C PHE A 22 -7.89 -16.22 15.93
N GLY A 23 -8.75 -17.11 15.44
CA GLY A 23 -10.18 -17.10 15.72
C GLY A 23 -10.98 -16.10 14.87
N GLU A 24 -12.12 -15.65 15.40
CA GLU A 24 -13.04 -14.74 14.69
C GLU A 24 -12.40 -13.37 14.44
N VAL A 25 -12.51 -12.87 13.21
CA VAL A 25 -11.98 -11.55 12.82
C VAL A 25 -12.82 -10.45 13.46
N PRO A 26 -12.25 -9.59 14.33
CA PRO A 26 -13.01 -8.48 14.91
C PRO A 26 -13.54 -7.54 13.83
N ALA A 27 -14.78 -7.06 13.99
CA ALA A 27 -15.43 -6.18 13.01
C ALA A 27 -14.61 -4.91 12.72
N GLU A 28 -13.97 -4.33 13.75
CA GLU A 28 -13.06 -3.20 13.57
C GLU A 28 -11.89 -3.56 12.64
N LEU A 29 -11.23 -4.69 12.87
CA LEU A 29 -10.09 -5.15 12.06
C LEU A 29 -10.50 -5.36 10.60
N ARG A 30 -11.63 -6.03 10.35
CA ARG A 30 -12.16 -6.26 9.00
C ARG A 30 -12.36 -4.93 8.27
N THR A 31 -13.06 -3.99 8.92
CA THR A 31 -13.36 -2.67 8.37
C THR A 31 -12.10 -1.91 7.99
N ILE A 32 -11.14 -1.77 8.91
CA ILE A 32 -9.93 -0.99 8.64
C ILE A 32 -8.99 -1.69 7.65
N HIS A 33 -8.98 -3.03 7.60
CA HIS A 33 -8.18 -3.77 6.62
C HIS A 33 -8.76 -3.62 5.22
N ASP A 34 -10.08 -3.68 5.04
CA ASP A 34 -10.74 -3.42 3.76
C ASP A 34 -10.40 -2.03 3.23
N VAL A 35 -10.46 -1.02 4.09
CA VAL A 35 -10.07 0.35 3.71
C VAL A 35 -8.59 0.43 3.35
N CYS A 36 -7.69 -0.18 4.13
CA CYS A 36 -6.26 -0.19 3.78
C CYS A 36 -6.02 -0.83 2.41
N MET A 37 -6.64 -1.98 2.12
CA MET A 37 -6.52 -2.66 0.84
C MET A 37 -7.06 -1.81 -0.32
N GLN A 38 -8.18 -1.11 -0.13
CA GLN A 38 -8.75 -0.21 -1.14
C GLN A 38 -7.84 0.98 -1.44
N VAL A 39 -7.34 1.66 -0.42
CA VAL A 39 -6.40 2.78 -0.57
C VAL A 39 -5.11 2.31 -1.24
N ASP A 40 -4.65 1.11 -0.89
CA ASP A 40 -3.46 0.48 -1.46
C ASP A 40 -3.62 0.11 -2.93
N ALA A 41 -4.76 -0.47 -3.32
CA ALA A 41 -5.08 -0.71 -4.72
C ALA A 41 -5.12 0.60 -5.53
N GLU A 42 -5.75 1.65 -4.99
CA GLU A 42 -5.85 2.95 -5.66
C GLU A 42 -4.48 3.60 -5.89
N ILE A 43 -3.62 3.64 -4.86
CA ILE A 43 -2.29 4.27 -5.00
C ILE A 43 -1.37 3.47 -5.93
N ASN A 44 -1.38 2.14 -5.88
CA ASN A 44 -0.58 1.32 -6.78
C ASN A 44 -1.03 1.51 -8.23
N LEU A 45 -2.34 1.49 -8.50
CA LEU A 45 -2.86 1.69 -9.84
C LEU A 45 -2.73 3.14 -10.34
N ALA A 46 -2.59 4.12 -9.44
CA ALA A 46 -2.27 5.51 -9.78
C ALA A 46 -0.77 5.77 -9.94
N THR A 47 0.09 4.81 -9.61
CA THR A 47 1.55 4.91 -9.76
C THR A 47 1.93 4.74 -11.23
N VAL A 48 1.79 5.84 -11.99
CA VAL A 48 2.10 5.89 -13.43
C VAL A 48 3.16 6.96 -13.72
N PRO A 49 3.97 6.82 -14.78
CA PRO A 49 5.03 7.78 -15.09
C PRO A 49 4.50 9.21 -15.24
N GLY A 50 5.26 10.18 -14.74
CA GLY A 50 4.91 11.61 -14.83
C GLY A 50 4.10 12.14 -13.65
N LYS A 51 3.43 11.28 -12.87
CA LYS A 51 2.80 11.71 -11.61
C LYS A 51 3.85 12.16 -10.59
N THR A 52 3.50 13.14 -9.78
CA THR A 52 4.35 13.64 -8.69
C THR A 52 4.01 12.98 -7.36
N ALA A 53 4.97 13.01 -6.43
CA ALA A 53 4.76 12.59 -5.05
C ALA A 53 3.64 13.38 -4.35
N ASP A 54 3.47 14.67 -4.70
CA ASP A 54 2.37 15.51 -4.23
C ASP A 54 0.99 15.06 -4.74
N GLU A 55 0.85 14.83 -6.05
CA GLU A 55 -0.40 14.33 -6.64
C GLU A 55 -0.84 13.01 -6.01
N LEU A 56 0.13 12.11 -5.77
CA LEU A 56 -0.13 10.83 -5.11
C LEU A 56 -0.49 10.99 -3.63
N TYR A 57 0.12 11.94 -2.92
CA TYR A 57 -0.26 12.27 -1.55
C TYR A 57 -1.70 12.79 -1.46
N HIS A 58 -2.11 13.67 -2.38
CA HIS A 58 -3.47 14.17 -2.44
C HIS A 58 -4.49 13.10 -2.82
N LEU A 59 -4.12 12.17 -3.70
CA LEU A 59 -4.93 10.99 -3.98
C LEU A 59 -5.16 10.14 -2.71
N LEU A 60 -4.10 9.84 -1.96
CA LEU A 60 -4.20 9.10 -0.71
C LEU A 60 -5.07 9.84 0.32
N THR A 61 -4.87 11.15 0.45
CA THR A 61 -5.65 12.02 1.36
C THR A 61 -7.14 11.91 1.06
N LYS A 62 -7.51 12.02 -0.22
CA LYS A 62 -8.89 11.87 -0.67
C LYS A 62 -9.41 10.44 -0.44
N ALA A 63 -8.61 9.43 -0.77
CA ALA A 63 -9.01 8.03 -0.64
C ALA A 63 -9.33 7.64 0.81
N TYR A 64 -8.57 8.15 1.78
CA TYR A 64 -8.89 8.00 3.20
C TYR A 64 -10.13 8.80 3.62
N ALA A 65 -10.23 10.06 3.20
CA ALA A 65 -11.34 10.94 3.57
C ALA A 65 -12.70 10.41 3.07
N ASP A 66 -12.75 9.93 1.83
CA ASP A 66 -13.95 9.33 1.22
C ASP A 66 -14.46 8.09 1.99
N ARG A 67 -13.59 7.49 2.81
CA ARG A 67 -13.87 6.28 3.60
C ARG A 67 -14.03 6.57 5.09
N GLY A 68 -14.04 7.84 5.49
CA GLY A 68 -14.24 8.25 6.88
C GLY A 68 -12.98 8.20 7.76
N PHE A 69 -11.79 8.16 7.16
CA PHE A 69 -10.50 8.02 7.85
C PHE A 69 -9.54 9.18 7.51
N ALA A 70 -10.06 10.39 7.28
CA ALA A 70 -9.30 11.53 6.75
C ALA A 70 -8.02 11.84 7.53
N GLU A 71 -8.03 11.62 8.85
CA GLU A 71 -6.91 11.87 9.76
C GLU A 71 -5.75 10.86 9.61
N GLN A 72 -5.99 9.68 9.04
CA GLN A 72 -4.99 8.60 8.94
C GLN A 72 -3.82 8.95 8.02
N ILE A 73 -4.02 9.87 7.08
CA ILE A 73 -2.93 10.39 6.22
C ILE A 73 -1.78 11.02 7.03
N LEU A 74 -2.09 11.55 8.23
CA LEU A 74 -1.13 12.21 9.10
C LEU A 74 -0.45 11.25 10.10
N GLN A 75 -1.00 10.05 10.28
CA GLN A 75 -0.55 9.11 11.31
C GLN A 75 0.66 8.28 10.88
N HIS A 76 0.93 8.18 9.58
CA HIS A 76 2.04 7.40 9.04
C HIS A 76 2.49 7.98 7.69
N HIS A 77 3.77 7.88 7.33
CA HIS A 77 4.21 8.22 5.97
C HIS A 77 3.59 7.23 4.96
N GLN A 78 3.23 7.63 3.74
CA GLN A 78 2.44 6.73 2.89
C GLN A 78 3.26 5.84 1.94
N GLY A 79 4.60 5.95 2.01
CA GLY A 79 5.50 5.17 1.19
C GLY A 79 6.01 5.97 -0.01
N GLY A 80 6.69 5.29 -0.93
CA GLY A 80 7.34 5.93 -2.09
C GLY A 80 8.37 5.04 -2.75
N LEU A 81 9.37 5.66 -3.39
CA LEU A 81 10.41 4.94 -4.12
C LEU A 81 11.25 4.06 -3.20
N ILE A 82 11.38 2.78 -3.57
CA ILE A 82 12.19 1.78 -2.89
C ILE A 82 13.29 1.24 -3.83
N GLY A 83 14.34 0.65 -3.25
CA GLY A 83 15.44 0.03 -3.98
C GLY A 83 16.54 -0.36 -3.01
N TYR A 84 17.73 0.21 -3.14
CA TYR A 84 18.83 0.00 -2.18
C TYR A 84 18.62 0.64 -0.79
N LYS A 85 17.59 1.47 -0.64
CA LYS A 85 17.11 2.01 0.64
C LYS A 85 15.66 1.61 0.80
N CYS A 86 15.20 1.44 2.04
CA CYS A 86 13.78 1.17 2.33
C CYS A 86 12.88 2.27 1.77
N ARG A 87 13.33 3.54 1.82
CA ARG A 87 12.71 4.68 1.15
C ARG A 87 13.80 5.60 0.62
N HIS A 88 13.77 5.90 -0.68
CA HIS A 88 14.59 6.96 -1.27
C HIS A 88 13.90 8.31 -1.12
N TRP A 89 12.58 8.31 -1.20
CA TRP A 89 11.69 9.42 -0.87
C TRP A 89 10.30 8.88 -0.52
N ILE A 90 9.45 9.71 0.07
CA ILE A 90 8.06 9.40 0.41
C ILE A 90 7.09 10.41 -0.23
N ALA A 91 5.84 10.01 -0.47
CA ALA A 91 4.78 10.94 -0.83
C ALA A 91 4.48 11.89 0.33
N GLN A 92 4.42 13.19 0.04
CA GLN A 92 4.20 14.26 1.00
C GLN A 92 3.68 15.52 0.28
N PRO A 93 2.99 16.44 0.98
CA PRO A 93 2.59 17.71 0.40
C PRO A 93 3.79 18.49 -0.16
N GLY A 94 3.65 19.04 -1.36
CA GLY A 94 4.71 19.75 -2.09
C GLY A 94 5.85 18.85 -2.61
N GLY A 95 5.69 17.52 -2.57
CA GLY A 95 6.69 16.58 -3.07
C GLY A 95 6.90 16.67 -4.58
N THR A 96 8.08 17.08 -5.02
CA THR A 96 8.41 17.30 -6.45
C THR A 96 8.95 16.05 -7.15
N GLN A 97 9.13 14.93 -6.44
CA GLN A 97 9.66 13.71 -7.04
C GLN A 97 8.66 13.12 -8.03
N VAL A 98 9.14 12.78 -9.22
CA VAL A 98 8.32 12.26 -10.32
C VAL A 98 8.41 10.75 -10.38
N ILE A 99 7.26 10.09 -10.55
CA ILE A 99 7.15 8.65 -10.81
C ILE A 99 7.79 8.34 -12.17
N LYS A 100 8.64 7.31 -12.20
CA LYS A 100 9.37 6.87 -13.39
C LYS A 100 9.17 5.38 -13.59
N ALA A 101 8.95 4.98 -14.82
CA ALA A 101 9.00 3.59 -15.23
C ALA A 101 10.39 2.97 -14.98
N GLY A 102 10.43 1.64 -14.85
CA GLY A 102 11.65 0.89 -14.51
C GLY A 102 12.11 1.07 -13.07
N ARG A 103 11.17 1.32 -12.14
CA ARG A 103 11.45 1.57 -10.72
C ARG A 103 10.52 0.76 -9.83
N ALA A 104 10.97 0.50 -8.61
CA ALA A 104 10.17 -0.13 -7.59
C ALA A 104 9.58 0.90 -6.62
N TYR A 105 8.34 0.68 -6.20
CA TYR A 105 7.64 1.50 -5.22
C TYR A 105 7.09 0.61 -4.12
N ALA A 106 7.04 1.13 -2.90
CA ALA A 106 6.38 0.48 -1.77
C ALA A 106 5.49 1.52 -1.08
N TRP A 107 4.19 1.43 -1.37
CA TRP A 107 3.14 2.18 -0.69
C TRP A 107 2.64 1.37 0.48
N ASN A 108 2.27 2.05 1.57
CA ASN A 108 1.90 1.35 2.79
C ASN A 108 0.73 1.97 3.55
N PRO A 109 -0.47 2.05 2.93
CA PRO A 109 -1.66 2.51 3.61
C PRO A 109 -1.86 1.80 4.94
N THR A 110 -2.06 2.60 5.99
CA THR A 110 -2.08 2.17 7.38
C THR A 110 -3.19 2.91 8.10
N ILE A 111 -4.00 2.19 8.85
CA ILE A 111 -5.02 2.75 9.72
C ILE A 111 -4.75 2.29 11.15
N ALA A 112 -4.62 3.25 12.06
CA ALA A 112 -4.68 3.03 13.49
C ALA A 112 -6.15 3.11 13.93
N GLY A 113 -6.78 1.95 14.14
CA GLY A 113 -8.10 1.88 14.76
C GLY A 113 -8.03 2.19 16.27
N LYS A 114 -9.16 2.08 16.95
CA LYS A 114 -9.29 2.37 18.39
C LYS A 114 -8.52 1.36 19.23
N THR A 115 -8.60 0.09 18.87
CA THR A 115 -7.97 -1.01 19.62
C THR A 115 -6.98 -1.82 18.80
N ILE A 116 -7.12 -1.81 17.48
CA ILE A 116 -6.30 -2.57 16.55
C ILE A 116 -5.98 -1.74 15.30
N GLY A 117 -4.78 -1.94 14.75
CA GLY A 117 -4.35 -1.31 13.51
C GLY A 117 -4.23 -2.32 12.37
N SER A 118 -4.22 -1.82 11.14
CA SER A 118 -4.02 -2.62 9.93
C SER A 118 -3.16 -1.85 8.92
N LYS A 119 -2.51 -2.60 8.02
CA LYS A 119 -1.68 -2.09 6.94
C LYS A 119 -1.79 -3.02 5.74
N SER A 120 -1.82 -2.43 4.55
CA SER A 120 -1.65 -3.14 3.27
C SER A 120 -0.39 -2.59 2.60
N GLU A 121 0.56 -3.47 2.26
CA GLU A 121 1.83 -3.10 1.64
C GLU A 121 2.38 -4.28 0.84
N ASP A 122 2.76 -4.00 -0.39
CA ASP A 122 3.66 -4.82 -1.19
C ASP A 122 4.66 -3.92 -1.90
N THR A 123 5.79 -4.50 -2.31
CA THR A 123 6.70 -3.86 -3.24
C THR A 123 6.24 -4.13 -4.65
N ILE A 124 5.99 -3.07 -5.40
CA ILE A 124 5.65 -3.14 -6.82
C ILE A 124 6.83 -2.71 -7.70
N TYR A 125 6.87 -3.22 -8.91
CA TYR A 125 7.70 -2.73 -10.01
C TYR A 125 6.82 -2.09 -11.06
N LEU A 126 7.04 -0.81 -11.33
CA LEU A 126 6.45 -0.13 -12.46
C LEU A 126 7.31 -0.42 -13.68
N ASN A 127 6.84 -1.29 -14.57
CA ASN A 127 7.62 -1.73 -15.73
C ASN A 127 7.76 -0.60 -16.77
N LYS A 128 8.57 -0.85 -17.82
CA LYS A 128 8.85 0.16 -18.86
C LYS A 128 7.62 0.55 -19.69
N ASP A 129 6.62 -0.34 -19.76
CA ASP A 129 5.37 -0.14 -20.49
C ASP A 129 4.30 0.56 -19.63
N GLY A 130 4.61 0.87 -18.36
CA GLY A 130 3.72 1.56 -17.44
C GLY A 130 2.75 0.65 -16.67
N ALA A 131 2.91 -0.66 -16.75
CA ALA A 131 2.14 -1.62 -15.97
C ALA A 131 2.82 -1.93 -14.61
N VAL A 132 1.99 -2.21 -13.62
CA VAL A 132 2.40 -2.52 -12.24
C VAL A 132 2.50 -4.03 -12.06
N GLU A 133 3.64 -4.49 -11.58
CA GLU A 133 3.91 -5.89 -11.20
C GLU A 133 4.17 -5.96 -9.69
N VAL A 134 3.54 -6.90 -8.99
CA VAL A 134 3.77 -7.11 -7.55
C VAL A 134 4.97 -8.04 -7.35
N LEU A 135 6.08 -7.51 -6.83
CA LEU A 135 7.32 -8.28 -6.61
C LEU A 135 7.31 -9.11 -5.33
N SER A 136 6.51 -8.71 -4.33
CA SER A 136 6.42 -9.37 -3.02
C SER A 136 5.16 -10.24 -2.88
N ALA A 137 4.63 -10.77 -3.98
CA ALA A 137 3.46 -11.63 -3.97
C ALA A 137 3.68 -12.83 -3.04
N SER A 138 2.62 -13.24 -2.33
CA SER A 138 2.63 -14.39 -1.44
C SER A 138 1.53 -15.36 -1.88
N PRO A 139 1.82 -16.29 -2.82
CA PRO A 139 0.80 -17.14 -3.44
C PRO A 139 -0.03 -17.98 -2.45
N ASP A 140 0.57 -18.37 -1.32
CA ASP A 140 -0.10 -19.16 -0.28
C ASP A 140 -0.89 -18.30 0.73
N TRP A 141 -0.92 -16.97 0.54
CA TRP A 141 -1.70 -16.06 1.35
C TRP A 141 -3.11 -15.90 0.76
N PRO A 142 -4.17 -15.73 1.58
CA PRO A 142 -5.48 -15.38 1.05
C PRO A 142 -5.38 -14.06 0.29
N MET A 143 -5.94 -14.03 -0.91
CA MET A 143 -5.97 -12.86 -1.78
C MET A 143 -7.42 -12.51 -2.09
N VAL A 144 -7.70 -11.22 -2.21
CA VAL A 144 -9.00 -10.71 -2.64
C VAL A 144 -8.81 -9.69 -3.75
N ASP A 145 -9.69 -9.73 -4.75
CA ASP A 145 -9.75 -8.73 -5.80
C ASP A 145 -10.38 -7.45 -5.27
N VAL A 146 -9.58 -6.38 -5.21
CA VAL A 146 -10.02 -5.09 -4.70
C VAL A 146 -10.36 -4.18 -5.87
N LYS A 147 -11.62 -3.73 -5.92
CA LYS A 147 -12.09 -2.79 -6.93
C LYS A 147 -11.82 -1.34 -6.47
N THR A 148 -11.18 -0.56 -7.31
CA THR A 148 -10.92 0.87 -7.08
C THR A 148 -12.11 1.73 -7.50
N ALA A 149 -12.15 2.98 -7.02
CA ALA A 149 -13.23 3.92 -7.36
C ALA A 149 -13.41 4.16 -8.87
N ASP A 150 -12.34 4.03 -9.67
CA ASP A 150 -12.36 4.18 -11.13
C ASP A 150 -12.69 2.87 -11.88
N GLY A 151 -13.08 1.81 -11.16
CA GLY A 151 -13.54 0.55 -11.72
C GLY A 151 -12.45 -0.45 -12.08
N ARG A 152 -11.16 -0.11 -11.90
CA ARG A 152 -10.05 -1.06 -12.04
C ARG A 152 -10.03 -2.04 -10.86
N THR A 153 -9.23 -3.09 -10.98
CA THR A 153 -9.12 -4.14 -9.96
C THR A 153 -7.67 -4.53 -9.76
N MET A 154 -7.27 -4.71 -8.50
CA MET A 154 -5.95 -5.19 -8.12
C MET A 154 -6.09 -6.19 -6.97
N PRO A 155 -5.47 -7.39 -7.07
CA PRO A 155 -5.48 -8.36 -5.99
C PRO A 155 -4.61 -7.87 -4.82
N ARG A 156 -5.16 -7.88 -3.61
CA ARG A 156 -4.44 -7.54 -2.37
C ARG A 156 -4.49 -8.71 -1.36
N PRO A 157 -3.45 -8.87 -0.52
CA PRO A 157 -3.45 -9.89 0.53
C PRO A 157 -4.49 -9.58 1.60
N ASP A 158 -5.37 -10.54 1.88
CA ASP A 158 -6.40 -10.44 2.90
C ASP A 158 -5.89 -10.91 4.28
N ILE A 159 -6.76 -10.89 5.28
CA ILE A 159 -6.51 -11.41 6.63
C ILE A 159 -6.44 -12.94 6.58
N LEU A 160 -5.30 -13.49 7.00
CA LEU A 160 -5.16 -14.93 7.23
C LEU A 160 -5.81 -15.31 8.55
N VAL A 161 -6.90 -16.08 8.48
CA VAL A 161 -7.56 -16.64 9.67
C VAL A 161 -6.95 -18.00 10.03
N ARG A 162 -6.67 -18.21 11.32
CA ARG A 162 -6.06 -19.42 11.89
C ARG A 162 -6.74 -19.86 13.17
#